data_AF-A0A948B6L9-F1
#
_entry.id   AF-A0A948B6L9-F1
#
_cell.length_a   1.000
_cell.length_b   1.000
_cell.length_c   1.000
_cell.angle_alpha   90.00
_cell.angle_beta   90.00
_cell.angle_gamma   90.00
#
_symmetry.space_group_name_H-M   'P 1'
#
loop_
_entity.id
_entity.type
_entity.pdbx_description
1 polymer ?
#
loop_
_entity_poly.entity_id
_entity_poly.type
_entity_poly.pdbx_seq_one_letter_code
_entity_poly.pdbx_strand_id
1 'polypeptide(L)'
;MGPFINQIFEKFEQYVEIIDDSEVIFAHALPENYQFEAYSFDPSSKKSFWNKILQFVRHVSPETLYKVSTACGREATVTGDHNFFVLRDGILQLVKTTEITQKDCIPVPLSLPGDQNELESICLTDYFPEEQKLYVSVPQFIPAYASNEGVLRSLMSSQKIHNVFYNAERISLKLYHQLAGAIPLLSKGAKIGVKAPDYEFPLNLPITEALLRLFGYYVAEGHCEDKYFVISSGDKEVIDDFYETFGSLGLKVRLRPKTYDYQVSSLFWGKLFHSLCGRDSRSKRLPDFWPRLSDQQLAHLLSAYFSCDGGVDGDEVSCVTASKKLASDLMYALLRFGIIARVRKRYIKLPGKDIRNEYWSLKISGQSFLKLFREKIGFVIEKKNERLALIVGKKYNTNVDVIPGIGSWIKDLRLKLSLSQRDLAERAGIERSYVSMIETGARSPSRSVFGVLLNTLKTFCSNNYRQDLLKEIENKETLLNLAWMPVKSLEVVSGEDYVYDFAVEDNETFLAGMGGMFVHNTFTIANVVERLQKPTLVLAHNKTLAAQLCSEFREFFPQNAVSYFVSYYDYYQPEAYMPSSDTYIEK
;
A
#
# COMPACT_ATOMS: atom_id res chain seq x y z
N MET A 1 9.13 2.74 4.03
CA MET A 1 9.06 4.07 4.65
C MET A 1 10.44 4.68 4.74
N GLY A 2 11.37 4.13 5.54
CA GLY A 2 12.71 4.70 5.74
C GLY A 2 13.47 5.18 4.50
N PRO A 3 13.66 4.35 3.45
CA PRO A 3 14.34 4.81 2.23
C PRO A 3 13.69 6.01 1.54
N PHE A 4 12.36 6.11 1.60
CA PHE A 4 11.63 7.23 1.02
C PHE A 4 11.82 8.50 1.84
N ILE A 5 11.71 8.43 3.17
CA ILE A 5 11.95 9.60 4.05
C ILE A 5 13.41 10.06 3.93
N ASN A 6 14.38 9.15 3.92
CA ASN A 6 15.78 9.51 3.73
C ASN A 6 16.00 10.26 2.39
N GLN A 7 15.39 9.80 1.30
CA GLN A 7 15.47 10.51 0.01
C GLN A 7 14.88 11.92 0.06
N ILE A 8 13.78 12.11 0.80
CA ILE A 8 13.20 13.45 1.02
C ILE A 8 14.19 14.31 1.80
N PHE A 9 14.81 13.78 2.86
CA PHE A 9 15.76 14.51 3.71
C PHE A 9 17.05 14.87 2.96
N GLU A 10 17.59 13.94 2.18
CA GLU A 10 18.77 14.18 1.33
C GLU A 10 18.49 15.24 0.25
N LYS A 11 17.28 15.23 -0.32
CA LYS A 11 16.91 16.16 -1.39
C LYS A 11 16.58 17.56 -0.87
N PHE A 12 16.10 17.66 0.36
CA PHE A 12 15.55 18.86 0.96
C PHE A 12 16.23 19.18 2.29
N GLU A 13 17.55 18.95 2.35
CA GLU A 13 18.37 19.12 3.57
C GLU A 13 18.22 20.51 4.19
N GLN A 14 18.04 21.54 3.36
CA GLN A 14 17.84 22.92 3.82
C GLN A 14 16.51 23.17 4.57
N TYR A 15 15.57 22.23 4.51
CA TYR A 15 14.27 22.30 5.19
C TYR A 15 14.19 21.37 6.41
N VAL A 16 15.28 20.69 6.77
CA VAL A 16 15.35 19.83 7.94
C VAL A 16 15.47 20.68 9.20
N GLU A 17 14.53 20.48 10.12
CA GLU A 17 14.52 21.06 11.46
C GLU A 17 14.79 19.98 12.52
N ILE A 18 15.47 20.35 13.60
CA ILE A 18 15.69 19.44 14.74
C ILE A 18 14.74 19.84 15.87
N ILE A 19 13.86 18.93 16.28
CA ILE A 19 12.84 19.11 17.32
C ILE A 19 12.92 17.92 18.27
N ASP A 20 13.21 18.15 19.56
CA ASP A 20 13.26 17.12 20.61
C ASP A 20 14.02 15.84 20.17
N ASP A 21 15.25 16.04 19.69
CA ASP A 21 16.15 14.97 19.18
C ASP A 21 15.66 14.22 17.93
N SER A 22 14.63 14.75 17.25
CA SER A 22 14.10 14.22 16.00
C SER A 22 14.36 15.19 14.85
N GLU A 23 14.63 14.65 13.68
CA GLU A 23 14.75 15.43 12.45
C GLU A 23 13.39 15.45 11.75
N VAL A 24 12.91 16.64 11.41
CA VAL A 24 11.57 16.88 10.88
C VAL A 24 11.64 17.74 9.63
N ILE A 25 10.89 17.36 8.60
CA ILE A 25 10.57 18.25 7.48
C ILE A 25 9.06 18.49 7.48
N PHE A 26 8.67 19.75 7.54
CA PHE A 26 7.27 20.13 7.35
C PHE A 26 6.92 20.17 5.86
N ALA A 27 5.86 19.45 5.47
CA ALA A 27 5.46 19.34 4.07
C ALA A 27 5.09 20.70 3.44
N HIS A 28 4.58 21.66 4.23
CA HIS A 28 4.25 23.01 3.74
C HIS A 28 5.48 23.86 3.38
N ALA A 29 6.67 23.50 3.87
CA ALA A 29 7.92 24.18 3.54
C ALA A 29 8.50 23.70 2.19
N LEU A 30 8.03 22.56 1.69
CA LEU A 30 8.49 22.00 0.42
C LEU A 30 7.93 22.79 -0.77
N PRO A 31 8.63 22.82 -1.92
CA PRO A 31 8.14 23.50 -3.11
C PRO A 31 6.77 22.97 -3.55
N GLU A 32 5.90 23.85 -4.08
CA GLU A 32 4.48 23.55 -4.37
C GLU A 32 4.24 22.33 -5.28
N ASN A 33 5.23 21.95 -6.09
CA ASN A 33 5.15 20.78 -6.97
C ASN A 33 5.38 19.44 -6.23
N TYR A 34 5.64 19.45 -4.92
CA TYR A 34 5.77 18.27 -4.08
C TYR A 34 4.59 18.16 -3.13
N GLN A 35 3.64 17.29 -3.49
CA GLN A 35 2.49 16.95 -2.66
C GLN A 35 2.55 15.47 -2.31
N PHE A 36 2.34 15.17 -1.04
CA PHE A 36 2.45 13.82 -0.52
C PHE A 36 1.21 13.45 0.27
N GLU A 37 0.76 12.22 0.06
CA GLU A 37 -0.43 11.68 0.70
C GLU A 37 -0.13 10.29 1.26
N ALA A 38 -0.81 9.96 2.35
CA ALA A 38 -0.83 8.64 2.95
C ALA A 38 -2.26 8.11 2.94
N TYR A 39 -2.42 6.80 2.72
CA TYR A 39 -3.73 6.19 2.82
C TYR A 39 -4.09 6.00 4.29
N SER A 40 -5.12 6.70 4.73
CA SER A 40 -5.54 6.85 6.12
C SER A 40 -6.94 6.26 6.34
N PHE A 41 -7.42 6.26 7.58
CA PHE A 41 -8.83 6.04 7.88
C PHE A 41 -9.32 6.94 9.01
N ASP A 42 -10.62 7.25 8.98
CA ASP A 42 -11.31 7.96 10.06
C ASP A 42 -11.84 6.96 11.10
N PRO A 43 -11.40 7.00 12.36
CA PRO A 43 -11.85 6.09 13.41
C PRO A 43 -13.35 6.15 13.69
N SER A 44 -14.00 7.29 13.45
CA SER A 44 -15.43 7.48 13.71
C SER A 44 -16.27 6.77 12.64
N SER A 45 -16.05 7.07 11.36
CA SER A 45 -16.79 6.47 10.24
C SER A 45 -16.23 5.10 9.80
N LYS A 46 -15.00 4.78 10.20
CA LYS A 46 -14.18 3.65 9.71
C LYS A 46 -14.04 3.65 8.19
N LYS A 47 -14.12 4.80 7.52
CA LYS A 47 -13.86 4.91 6.08
C LYS A 47 -12.40 5.23 5.85
N SER A 48 -11.82 4.63 4.81
CA SER A 48 -10.44 4.86 4.38
C SER A 48 -10.37 5.80 3.17
N PHE A 49 -9.35 6.66 3.13
CA PHE A 49 -9.16 7.67 2.09
C PHE A 49 -7.69 8.13 2.03
N TRP A 50 -7.28 8.75 0.93
CA TRP A 50 -6.00 9.46 0.87
C TRP A 50 -6.08 10.74 1.69
N ASN A 51 -5.09 10.96 2.55
CA ASN A 51 -4.97 12.21 3.30
C ASN A 51 -3.56 12.79 3.21
N LYS A 52 -3.44 14.10 3.38
CA LYS A 52 -2.17 14.82 3.21
C LYS A 52 -1.18 14.45 4.30
N ILE A 53 0.07 14.28 3.91
CA ILE A 53 1.19 14.21 4.84
C ILE A 53 1.59 15.65 5.20
N LEU A 54 1.56 15.97 6.49
CA LEU A 54 1.92 17.27 7.04
C LEU A 54 3.40 17.36 7.41
N GLN A 55 3.99 16.25 7.86
CA GLN A 55 5.38 16.19 8.32
C GLN A 55 6.01 14.85 7.98
N PHE A 56 7.33 14.88 7.78
CA PHE A 56 8.18 13.71 7.68
C PHE A 56 9.10 13.69 8.89
N VAL A 57 9.15 12.58 9.62
CA VAL A 57 9.90 12.48 10.86
C VAL A 57 10.92 11.35 10.76
N ARG A 58 12.14 11.62 11.20
CA ARG A 58 13.21 10.64 11.41
C ARG A 58 13.74 10.79 12.84
N HIS A 59 13.76 9.70 13.58
CA HIS A 59 14.23 9.66 14.97
C HIS A 59 15.18 8.50 15.17
N VAL A 60 16.13 8.62 16.10
CA VAL A 60 17.06 7.52 16.45
C VAL A 60 16.25 6.34 16.98
N SER A 61 16.50 5.14 16.48
CA SER A 61 15.70 3.99 16.93
C SER A 61 15.99 3.69 18.41
N PRO A 62 14.97 3.34 19.22
CA PRO A 62 15.21 2.71 20.51
C PRO A 62 15.86 1.33 20.32
N GLU A 63 16.55 0.82 21.34
CA GLU A 63 17.20 -0.51 21.29
C GLU A 63 16.22 -1.65 21.00
N THR A 64 14.93 -1.43 21.28
CA THR A 64 13.87 -2.43 21.20
C THR A 64 12.66 -1.89 20.44
N LEU A 65 12.20 -2.68 19.47
CA LEU A 65 10.99 -2.45 18.68
C LEU A 65 10.02 -3.62 18.85
N TYR A 66 8.80 -3.40 18.38
CA TYR A 66 7.71 -4.38 18.46
C TYR A 66 7.20 -4.69 17.07
N LYS A 67 7.20 -5.98 16.74
CA LYS A 67 6.66 -6.50 15.49
C LYS A 67 5.28 -7.08 15.74
N VAL A 68 4.26 -6.38 15.25
CA VAL A 68 2.87 -6.81 15.28
C VAL A 68 2.58 -7.63 14.03
N SER A 69 2.07 -8.86 14.19
CA SER A 69 1.73 -9.75 13.08
C SER A 69 0.29 -10.21 13.16
N THR A 70 -0.41 -10.22 12.02
CA THR A 70 -1.81 -10.68 11.92
C THR A 70 -1.92 -12.12 11.43
N ALA A 71 -3.08 -12.74 11.63
CA ALA A 71 -3.36 -14.11 11.21
C ALA A 71 -3.31 -14.32 9.69
N CYS A 72 -3.50 -13.26 8.90
CA CYS A 72 -3.37 -13.28 7.45
C CYS A 72 -1.94 -12.99 6.96
N GLY A 73 -0.97 -12.80 7.86
CA GLY A 73 0.44 -12.63 7.52
C GLY A 73 0.84 -11.19 7.19
N ARG A 74 0.04 -10.19 7.60
CA ARG A 74 0.47 -8.79 7.58
C ARG A 74 1.35 -8.53 8.79
N GLU A 75 2.35 -7.69 8.63
CA GLU A 75 3.32 -7.39 9.70
C GLU A 75 3.69 -5.91 9.68
N ALA A 76 3.76 -5.27 10.84
CA ALA A 76 4.34 -3.94 11.01
C ALA A 76 5.33 -3.96 12.18
N THR A 77 6.46 -3.28 12.03
CA THR A 77 7.46 -3.08 13.09
C THR A 77 7.39 -1.61 13.50
N VAL A 78 7.16 -1.36 14.78
CA VAL A 78 6.95 -0.02 15.34
C VAL A 78 7.65 0.13 16.69
N THR A 79 7.75 1.36 17.22
CA THR A 79 8.24 1.57 18.59
C THR A 79 7.18 1.16 19.62
N GLY A 80 7.58 0.96 20.88
CA GLY A 80 6.64 0.58 21.95
C GLY A 80 5.58 1.64 22.24
N ASP A 81 5.95 2.90 22.02
CA ASP A 81 5.08 4.06 22.27
C ASP A 81 4.12 4.34 21.10
N HIS A 82 4.24 3.65 19.96
CA HIS A 82 3.24 3.73 18.89
C HIS A 82 1.88 3.23 19.36
N ASN A 83 0.81 3.83 18.84
CA ASN A 83 -0.54 3.41 19.10
C ASN A 83 -1.14 2.64 17.91
N PHE A 84 -2.10 1.77 18.21
CA PHE A 84 -2.91 1.07 17.23
C PHE A 84 -4.37 1.25 17.56
N PHE A 85 -5.18 1.51 16.54
CA PHE A 85 -6.60 1.22 16.64
C PHE A 85 -6.81 -0.29 16.55
N VAL A 86 -7.51 -0.86 17.53
CA VAL A 86 -7.89 -2.27 17.56
C VAL A 86 -9.38 -2.43 17.81
N LEU A 87 -9.97 -3.44 17.17
CA LEU A 87 -11.32 -3.88 17.49
C LEU A 87 -11.23 -4.98 18.54
N ARG A 88 -11.64 -4.65 19.77
CA ARG A 88 -11.68 -5.54 20.93
C ARG A 88 -13.12 -5.67 21.40
N ASP A 89 -13.64 -6.89 21.46
CA ASP A 89 -15.03 -7.17 21.87
C ASP A 89 -16.09 -6.32 21.12
N GLY A 90 -15.85 -6.09 19.82
CA GLY A 90 -16.75 -5.34 18.94
C GLY A 90 -16.72 -3.82 19.16
N ILE A 91 -15.74 -3.30 19.89
CA ILE A 91 -15.52 -1.87 20.18
C ILE A 91 -14.15 -1.46 19.63
N LEU A 92 -14.11 -0.36 18.86
CA LEU A 92 -12.85 0.20 18.38
C LEU A 92 -12.21 0.97 19.53
N GLN A 93 -10.92 0.72 19.77
CA GLN A 93 -10.16 1.30 20.87
C GLN A 93 -8.77 1.68 20.38
N LEU A 94 -8.25 2.82 20.83
CA LEU A 94 -6.85 3.18 20.67
C LEU A 94 -6.05 2.55 21.82
N VAL A 95 -5.03 1.74 21.50
CA VAL A 95 -4.20 1.06 22.50
C VAL A 95 -2.71 1.25 22.19
N LYS A 96 -1.87 1.24 23.23
CA LYS A 96 -0.41 1.23 23.06
C LYS A 96 0.02 -0.10 22.44
N THR A 97 1.11 -0.10 21.68
CA THR A 97 1.62 -1.32 21.01
C THR A 97 1.85 -2.47 21.99
N THR A 98 2.34 -2.17 23.19
CA THR A 98 2.58 -3.15 24.27
C THR A 98 1.32 -3.76 24.86
N GLU A 99 0.14 -3.16 24.63
CA GLU A 99 -1.16 -3.61 25.15
C GLU A 99 -1.95 -4.44 24.14
N ILE A 100 -1.40 -4.63 22.93
CA ILE A 100 -2.01 -5.46 21.90
C ILE A 100 -1.95 -6.93 22.32
N THR A 101 -3.08 -7.61 22.16
CA THR A 101 -3.28 -9.02 22.52
C THR A 101 -3.84 -9.82 21.35
N GLN A 102 -3.86 -11.15 21.46
CA GLN A 102 -4.48 -12.02 20.46
C GLN A 102 -6.02 -11.92 20.39
N LYS A 103 -6.66 -11.20 21.32
CA LYS A 103 -8.10 -10.91 21.24
C LYS A 103 -8.42 -9.78 20.27
N ASP A 104 -7.40 -9.02 19.89
CA ASP A 104 -7.55 -7.82 19.08
C ASP A 104 -7.60 -8.13 17.59
N CYS A 105 -8.35 -7.30 16.87
CA CYS A 105 -8.34 -7.28 15.41
C CYS A 105 -7.90 -5.91 14.90
N ILE A 106 -6.89 -5.90 14.03
CA ILE A 106 -6.34 -4.68 13.43
C ILE A 106 -7.17 -4.30 12.19
N PRO A 107 -7.56 -3.03 12.04
CA PRO A 107 -8.24 -2.54 10.85
C PRO A 107 -7.33 -2.57 9.62
N VAL A 108 -7.89 -3.04 8.51
CA VAL A 108 -7.28 -3.06 7.18
C VAL A 108 -8.34 -2.57 6.19
N PRO A 109 -7.97 -1.77 5.16
CA PRO A 109 -8.96 -1.34 4.18
C PRO A 109 -9.51 -2.52 3.39
N LEU A 110 -10.72 -2.37 2.85
CA LEU A 110 -11.34 -3.40 2.01
C LEU A 110 -10.75 -3.42 0.60
N SER A 111 -10.38 -2.25 0.10
CA SER A 111 -9.66 -2.08 -1.15
C SER A 111 -8.76 -0.84 -1.09
N LEU A 112 -7.80 -0.78 -2.02
CA LEU A 112 -7.06 0.43 -2.29
C LEU A 112 -7.59 1.09 -3.57
N PRO A 113 -7.70 2.42 -3.60
CA PRO A 113 -8.03 3.13 -4.82
C PRO A 113 -6.92 2.92 -5.86
N GLY A 114 -7.32 2.73 -7.11
CA GLY A 114 -6.44 2.69 -8.25
C GLY A 114 -6.51 3.97 -9.06
N ASP A 115 -5.47 4.24 -9.84
CA ASP A 115 -5.52 5.28 -10.87
C ASP A 115 -6.56 4.90 -11.93
N GLN A 116 -7.45 5.84 -12.26
CA GLN A 116 -8.46 5.63 -13.29
C GLN A 116 -7.92 5.78 -14.70
N ASN A 117 -6.86 6.56 -14.85
CA ASN A 117 -6.21 6.77 -16.15
C ASN A 117 -5.15 5.70 -16.38
N GLU A 118 -5.04 5.25 -17.62
CA GLU A 118 -3.95 4.37 -18.01
C GLU A 118 -2.63 5.13 -17.97
N LEU A 119 -1.60 4.49 -17.43
CA LEU A 119 -0.24 5.00 -17.53
C LEU A 119 0.22 4.83 -18.98
N GLU A 120 0.40 5.93 -19.72
CA GLU A 120 0.74 5.85 -21.15
C GLU A 120 2.17 5.34 -21.39
N SER A 121 3.12 5.83 -20.59
CA SER A 121 4.54 5.52 -20.74
C SER A 121 5.33 5.73 -19.45
N ILE A 122 6.53 5.16 -19.40
CA ILE A 122 7.52 5.44 -18.35
C ILE A 122 8.78 6.06 -18.96
N CYS A 123 9.35 7.05 -18.28
CA CYS A 123 10.59 7.67 -18.70
C CYS A 123 11.77 6.79 -18.26
N LEU A 124 12.47 6.20 -19.23
CA LEU A 124 13.52 5.21 -18.97
C LEU A 124 14.73 5.80 -18.25
N THR A 125 15.03 7.09 -18.45
CA THR A 125 16.18 7.73 -17.81
C THR A 125 16.03 7.87 -16.30
N ASP A 126 14.80 7.88 -15.79
CA ASP A 126 14.50 8.00 -14.37
C ASP A 126 15.03 6.79 -13.58
N TYR A 127 15.18 5.64 -14.25
CA TYR A 127 15.63 4.38 -13.67
C TYR A 127 17.13 4.12 -13.83
N PHE A 128 17.85 5.06 -14.46
CA PHE A 128 19.27 4.96 -14.79
C PHE A 128 19.99 6.29 -14.47
N PRO A 129 20.17 6.65 -13.19
CA PRO A 129 20.77 7.95 -12.84
C PRO A 129 22.24 8.07 -13.29
N GLU A 130 23.04 6.99 -13.19
CA GLU A 130 24.50 7.04 -13.44
C GLU A 130 25.02 5.96 -14.40
N GLU A 131 24.16 5.40 -15.26
CA GLU A 131 24.55 4.24 -16.06
C GLU A 131 25.53 4.59 -17.20
N GLN A 132 26.78 4.13 -17.08
CA GLN A 132 27.87 4.45 -18.01
C GLN A 132 27.82 3.68 -19.34
N LYS A 133 27.09 2.56 -19.40
CA LYS A 133 27.00 1.72 -20.61
C LYS A 133 25.82 2.08 -21.50
N LEU A 134 24.99 3.05 -21.09
CA LEU A 134 23.83 3.52 -21.84
C LEU A 134 24.08 4.91 -22.45
N TYR A 135 23.51 5.09 -23.63
CA TYR A 135 23.68 6.27 -24.48
C TYR A 135 22.33 6.70 -25.02
N VAL A 136 22.20 7.99 -25.29
CA VAL A 136 20.97 8.61 -25.80
C VAL A 136 21.23 9.18 -27.19
N SER A 137 20.40 8.80 -28.16
CA SER A 137 20.30 9.50 -29.43
C SER A 137 19.35 10.67 -29.28
N VAL A 138 19.76 11.83 -29.79
CA VAL A 138 19.08 13.12 -29.63
C VAL A 138 18.76 13.71 -31.01
N PRO A 139 17.69 13.27 -31.69
CA PRO A 139 17.40 13.72 -33.06
C PRO A 139 17.21 15.23 -33.22
N GLN A 140 16.81 15.91 -32.14
CA GLN A 140 16.60 17.35 -32.11
C GLN A 140 17.86 18.14 -31.70
N PHE A 141 19.06 17.55 -31.82
CA PHE A 141 20.30 18.21 -31.42
C PHE A 141 20.59 19.48 -32.22
N ILE A 142 20.38 19.47 -33.53
CA ILE A 142 20.63 20.63 -34.41
C ILE A 142 19.79 21.86 -34.00
N PRO A 143 18.45 21.77 -33.91
CA PRO A 143 17.64 22.90 -33.46
C PRO A 143 17.90 23.26 -31.99
N ALA A 144 18.21 22.27 -31.14
CA ALA A 144 18.62 22.54 -29.76
C ALA A 144 19.91 23.37 -29.68
N TYR A 145 20.87 23.09 -30.57
CA TYR A 145 22.15 23.80 -30.65
C TYR A 145 21.99 25.25 -31.10
N ALA A 146 21.17 25.50 -32.12
CA ALA A 146 20.96 26.85 -32.65
C ALA A 146 20.49 27.85 -31.59
N SER A 147 19.67 27.39 -30.63
CA SER A 147 19.10 28.24 -29.58
C SER A 147 19.88 28.21 -28.26
N ASN A 148 20.87 27.30 -28.09
CA ASN A 148 21.53 27.05 -26.80
C ASN A 148 23.05 26.80 -26.92
N GLU A 149 23.70 27.40 -27.92
CA GLU A 149 25.12 27.16 -28.23
C GLU A 149 26.04 27.33 -27.01
N GLY A 150 25.84 28.38 -26.21
CA GLY A 150 26.67 28.65 -25.02
C GLY A 150 26.65 27.51 -23.98
N VAL A 151 25.47 26.93 -23.73
CA VAL A 151 25.29 25.83 -22.78
C VAL A 151 25.90 24.53 -23.32
N LEU A 152 25.73 24.27 -24.61
CA LEU A 152 26.25 23.04 -25.23
C LEU A 152 27.77 23.07 -25.37
N ARG A 153 28.38 24.24 -25.65
CA ARG A 153 29.83 24.41 -25.70
C ARG A 153 30.52 24.36 -24.33
N SER A 154 29.81 24.72 -23.24
CA SER A 154 30.38 24.60 -21.90
C SER A 154 30.42 23.15 -21.40
N LEU A 155 29.55 22.29 -21.94
CA LEU A 155 29.40 20.89 -21.50
C LEU A 155 29.96 19.85 -22.50
N MET A 156 30.27 20.23 -23.73
CA MET A 156 30.79 19.33 -24.76
C MET A 156 31.98 19.92 -25.53
N SER A 157 32.91 19.05 -25.92
CA SER A 157 34.02 19.44 -26.80
C SER A 157 33.54 19.70 -28.23
N SER A 158 34.26 20.56 -28.96
CA SER A 158 33.99 20.84 -30.38
C SER A 158 33.97 19.55 -31.22
N GLN A 159 34.84 18.58 -30.91
CA GLN A 159 34.84 17.28 -31.58
C GLN A 159 33.57 16.49 -31.30
N LYS A 160 33.09 16.47 -30.05
CA LYS A 160 31.86 15.76 -29.69
C LYS A 160 30.66 16.39 -30.38
N ILE A 161 30.57 17.71 -30.36
CA ILE A 161 29.53 18.46 -31.07
C ILE A 161 29.53 18.06 -32.55
N HIS A 162 30.68 18.16 -33.22
CA HIS A 162 30.84 17.79 -34.63
C HIS A 162 30.32 16.36 -34.92
N ASN A 163 30.69 15.39 -34.08
CA ASN A 163 30.25 14.01 -34.28
C ASN A 163 28.73 13.80 -34.05
N VAL A 164 28.13 14.49 -33.08
CA VAL A 164 26.66 14.41 -32.88
C VAL A 164 25.95 15.03 -34.08
N PHE A 165 26.46 16.15 -34.61
CA PHE A 165 25.92 16.85 -35.78
C PHE A 165 25.97 16.01 -37.06
N TYR A 166 27.15 15.49 -37.40
CA TYR A 166 27.40 14.93 -38.73
C TYR A 166 27.43 13.40 -38.77
N ASN A 167 27.75 12.75 -37.64
CA ASN A 167 27.88 11.30 -37.55
C ASN A 167 26.75 10.65 -36.74
N ALA A 168 25.73 11.42 -36.34
CA ALA A 168 24.64 10.98 -35.47
C ALA A 168 25.14 10.26 -34.21
N GLU A 169 26.30 10.68 -33.68
CA GLU A 169 26.90 10.04 -32.52
C GLU A 169 26.00 10.23 -31.29
N ARG A 170 25.74 9.15 -30.54
CA ARG A 170 24.98 9.22 -29.29
C ARG A 170 25.77 9.98 -28.21
N ILE A 171 25.06 10.59 -27.28
CA ILE A 171 25.63 11.17 -26.06
C ILE A 171 25.53 10.20 -24.90
N SER A 172 26.43 10.28 -23.92
CA SER A 172 26.32 9.44 -22.71
C SER A 172 25.09 9.82 -21.91
N LEU A 173 24.50 8.88 -21.18
CA LEU A 173 23.33 9.14 -20.35
C LEU A 173 23.59 10.23 -19.29
N LYS A 174 24.79 10.25 -18.69
CA LYS A 174 25.23 11.31 -17.77
C LYS A 174 25.19 12.70 -18.42
N LEU A 175 25.70 12.82 -19.64
CA LEU A 175 25.68 14.09 -20.38
C LEU A 175 24.25 14.47 -20.77
N TYR A 176 23.42 13.50 -21.14
CA TYR A 176 22.00 13.74 -21.40
C TYR A 176 21.29 14.33 -20.18
N HIS A 177 21.47 13.75 -18.98
CA HIS A 177 20.88 14.28 -17.73
C HIS A 177 21.30 15.72 -17.44
N GLN A 178 22.57 16.07 -17.68
CA GLN A 178 23.07 17.44 -17.52
C GLN A 178 22.42 18.44 -18.49
N LEU A 179 22.08 17.98 -19.70
CA LEU A 179 21.54 18.84 -20.76
C LEU A 179 20.02 18.90 -20.78
N ALA A 180 19.33 17.80 -20.46
CA ALA A 180 17.88 17.66 -20.64
C ALA A 180 17.07 18.64 -19.78
N GLY A 181 17.54 18.95 -18.57
CA GLY A 181 16.90 19.95 -17.70
C GLY A 181 16.99 21.37 -18.26
N ALA A 182 18.11 21.73 -18.89
CA ALA A 182 18.31 23.06 -19.48
C ALA A 182 17.72 23.19 -20.90
N ILE A 183 17.67 22.07 -21.65
CA ILE A 183 17.26 22.04 -23.06
C ILE A 183 16.24 20.92 -23.27
N PRO A 184 14.96 21.14 -22.89
CA PRO A 184 13.92 20.11 -22.99
C PRO A 184 13.70 19.57 -24.41
N LEU A 185 14.04 20.37 -25.43
CA LEU A 185 13.95 19.98 -26.83
C LEU A 185 14.77 18.72 -27.15
N LEU A 186 15.87 18.47 -26.42
CA LEU A 186 16.70 17.27 -26.61
C LEU A 186 15.95 15.96 -26.35
N SER A 187 14.93 15.98 -25.49
CA SER A 187 14.12 14.80 -25.15
C SER A 187 13.15 14.42 -26.25
N LYS A 188 12.82 15.35 -27.17
CA LYS A 188 11.81 15.11 -28.21
C LYS A 188 12.31 14.09 -29.23
N GLY A 189 11.67 12.92 -29.26
CA GLY A 189 12.05 11.81 -30.13
C GLY A 189 13.36 11.12 -29.73
N ALA A 190 13.90 11.43 -28.56
CA ALA A 190 15.11 10.80 -28.05
C ALA A 190 14.91 9.30 -27.83
N LYS A 191 15.98 8.54 -28.00
CA LYS A 191 15.98 7.09 -27.76
C LYS A 191 17.19 6.69 -26.94
N ILE A 192 17.03 5.66 -26.11
CA ILE A 192 18.07 5.11 -25.26
C ILE A 192 18.50 3.73 -25.75
N GLY A 193 19.80 3.46 -25.68
CA GLY A 193 20.36 2.18 -26.09
C GLY A 193 21.82 2.03 -25.65
N VAL A 194 22.49 1.04 -26.23
CA VAL A 194 23.93 0.82 -26.03
C VAL A 194 24.76 1.77 -26.91
N LYS A 195 26.09 1.60 -27.04
CA LYS A 195 26.88 2.45 -27.96
C LYS A 195 26.63 2.10 -29.44
N ALA A 196 26.43 0.81 -29.74
CA ALA A 196 26.21 0.32 -31.09
C ALA A 196 24.76 0.58 -31.56
N PRO A 197 24.54 0.84 -32.87
CA PRO A 197 23.25 1.30 -33.38
C PRO A 197 22.11 0.26 -33.28
N ASP A 198 22.45 -1.02 -33.14
CA ASP A 198 21.57 -2.14 -33.46
C ASP A 198 20.36 -2.34 -32.52
N TYR A 199 20.25 -1.59 -31.43
CA TYR A 199 19.10 -1.63 -30.51
C TYR A 199 18.91 -0.32 -29.75
N GLU A 200 17.76 0.34 -29.97
CA GLU A 200 17.31 1.53 -29.25
C GLU A 200 15.84 1.42 -28.87
N PHE A 201 15.47 2.06 -27.78
CA PHE A 201 14.10 2.18 -27.30
C PHE A 201 13.72 3.65 -27.16
N PRO A 202 12.46 4.02 -27.41
CA PRO A 202 12.00 5.37 -27.13
C PRO A 202 12.24 5.71 -25.66
N LEU A 203 12.69 6.93 -25.38
CA LEU A 203 12.98 7.35 -24.01
C LEU A 203 11.78 7.19 -23.08
N ASN A 204 10.61 7.56 -23.58
CA ASN A 204 9.32 7.26 -22.98
C ASN A 204 8.86 5.91 -23.52
N LEU A 205 9.05 4.85 -22.74
CA LEU A 205 8.68 3.49 -23.11
C LEU A 205 7.16 3.33 -22.93
N PRO A 206 6.39 3.07 -24.01
CA PRO A 206 4.94 2.90 -23.91
C PRO A 206 4.56 1.71 -23.05
N ILE A 207 3.57 1.86 -22.17
CA ILE A 207 3.03 0.77 -21.37
C ILE A 207 1.96 0.03 -22.17
N THR A 208 2.39 -1.02 -22.86
CA THR A 208 1.50 -1.92 -23.60
C THR A 208 1.15 -3.16 -22.79
N GLU A 209 0.08 -3.86 -23.16
CA GLU A 209 -0.25 -5.17 -22.60
C GLU A 209 0.93 -6.15 -22.70
N ALA A 210 1.58 -6.23 -23.87
CA ALA A 210 2.74 -7.10 -24.07
C ALA A 210 3.89 -6.76 -23.11
N LEU A 211 4.15 -5.46 -22.88
CA LEU A 211 5.18 -5.04 -21.94
C LEU A 211 4.83 -5.48 -20.51
N LEU A 212 3.58 -5.31 -20.08
CA LEU A 212 3.11 -5.69 -18.76
C LEU A 212 3.15 -7.21 -18.55
N ARG A 213 2.77 -8.00 -19.57
CA ARG A 213 2.92 -9.46 -19.57
C ARG A 213 4.39 -9.86 -19.41
N LEU A 214 5.30 -9.24 -20.17
CA LEU A 214 6.74 -9.48 -20.05
C LEU A 214 7.24 -9.23 -18.62
N PHE A 215 6.81 -8.14 -17.98
CA PHE A 215 7.15 -7.87 -16.57
C PHE A 215 6.59 -8.94 -15.64
N GLY A 216 5.33 -9.37 -15.82
CA GLY A 216 4.73 -10.46 -15.04
C GLY A 216 5.53 -11.76 -15.15
N TYR A 217 5.91 -12.14 -16.36
CA TYR A 217 6.74 -13.32 -16.64
C TYR A 217 8.13 -13.21 -16.04
N TYR A 218 8.78 -12.05 -16.17
CA TYR A 218 10.08 -11.83 -15.57
C TYR A 218 10.03 -11.87 -14.03
N VAL A 219 9.00 -11.31 -13.42
CA VAL A 219 8.86 -11.32 -11.95
C VAL A 219 8.65 -12.75 -11.43
N ALA A 220 7.90 -13.57 -12.16
CA ALA A 220 7.65 -14.96 -11.81
C ALA A 220 8.86 -15.88 -12.01
N GLU A 221 9.39 -15.93 -13.24
CA GLU A 221 10.33 -16.98 -13.68
C GLU A 221 11.62 -16.40 -14.28
N GLY A 222 11.80 -15.08 -14.19
CA GLY A 222 12.91 -14.39 -14.82
C GLY A 222 14.18 -14.35 -13.97
N HIS A 223 15.32 -14.32 -14.64
CA HIS A 223 16.63 -14.00 -14.06
C HIS A 223 17.38 -13.07 -15.00
N CYS A 224 18.05 -12.03 -14.46
CA CYS A 224 18.88 -11.14 -15.27
C CYS A 224 20.36 -11.18 -14.91
N GLU A 225 21.17 -10.93 -15.93
CA GLU A 225 22.59 -10.64 -15.87
C GLU A 225 22.84 -9.31 -16.60
N ASP A 226 24.06 -8.78 -16.48
CA ASP A 226 24.46 -7.51 -17.11
C ASP A 226 24.18 -7.43 -18.61
N LYS A 227 24.18 -8.56 -19.32
CA LYS A 227 24.12 -8.61 -20.79
C LYS A 227 22.91 -9.33 -21.36
N TYR A 228 22.11 -9.97 -20.51
CA TYR A 228 20.96 -10.76 -20.93
C TYR A 228 19.97 -10.93 -19.79
N PHE A 229 18.75 -11.32 -20.13
CA PHE A 229 17.84 -11.93 -19.17
C PHE A 229 17.33 -13.26 -19.73
N VAL A 230 16.87 -14.11 -18.84
CA VAL A 230 16.25 -15.40 -19.16
C VAL A 230 14.89 -15.44 -18.48
N ILE A 231 13.93 -16.11 -19.10
CA ILE A 231 12.69 -16.56 -18.45
C ILE A 231 12.63 -18.07 -18.61
N SER A 232 12.32 -18.79 -17.54
CA SER A 232 12.33 -20.25 -17.55
C SER A 232 10.90 -20.78 -17.54
N SER A 233 10.53 -21.68 -18.45
CA SER A 233 9.22 -22.34 -18.37
C SER A 233 9.24 -23.69 -19.09
N GLY A 234 8.67 -24.70 -18.44
CA GLY A 234 8.37 -26.00 -19.05
C GLY A 234 6.92 -26.14 -19.53
N ASP A 235 6.07 -25.14 -19.29
CA ASP A 235 4.65 -25.18 -19.66
C ASP A 235 4.46 -24.63 -21.08
N LYS A 236 3.91 -25.46 -21.97
CA LYS A 236 3.77 -25.12 -23.39
C LYS A 236 2.85 -23.91 -23.62
N GLU A 237 1.74 -23.80 -22.90
CA GLU A 237 0.79 -22.67 -23.08
C GLU A 237 1.44 -21.35 -22.67
N VAL A 238 2.27 -21.38 -21.62
CA VAL A 238 3.09 -20.23 -21.20
C VAL A 238 4.12 -19.88 -22.27
N ILE A 239 4.81 -20.88 -22.82
CA ILE A 239 5.84 -20.68 -23.84
C ILE A 239 5.26 -20.08 -25.13
N ASP A 240 4.07 -20.52 -25.55
CA ASP A 240 3.42 -20.00 -26.74
C ASP A 240 3.07 -18.50 -26.56
N ASP A 241 2.52 -18.13 -25.40
CA ASP A 241 2.23 -16.72 -25.06
C ASP A 241 3.50 -15.88 -24.90
N PHE A 242 4.58 -16.46 -24.35
CA PHE A 242 5.88 -15.80 -24.29
C PHE A 242 6.37 -15.39 -25.68
N TYR A 243 6.32 -16.29 -26.66
CA TYR A 243 6.80 -15.99 -28.00
C TYR A 243 5.99 -14.89 -28.69
N GLU A 244 4.67 -14.87 -28.51
CA GLU A 244 3.82 -13.79 -28.99
C GLU A 244 4.17 -12.45 -28.31
N THR A 245 4.33 -12.47 -26.99
CA THR A 245 4.74 -11.30 -26.20
C THR A 245 6.11 -10.77 -26.62
N PHE A 246 7.11 -11.64 -26.78
CA PHE A 246 8.44 -11.25 -27.24
C PHE A 246 8.42 -10.73 -28.68
N GLY A 247 7.66 -11.37 -29.57
CA GLY A 247 7.51 -10.96 -30.96
C GLY A 247 6.91 -9.56 -31.11
N SER A 248 5.84 -9.26 -30.37
CA SER A 248 5.21 -7.93 -30.38
C SER A 248 6.10 -6.82 -29.82
N LEU A 249 7.01 -7.15 -28.90
CA LEU A 249 8.05 -6.25 -28.38
C LEU A 249 9.32 -6.21 -29.26
N GLY A 250 9.35 -6.97 -30.36
CA GLY A 250 10.49 -7.08 -31.26
C GLY A 250 11.72 -7.75 -30.65
N LEU A 251 11.57 -8.50 -29.55
CA LEU A 251 12.67 -9.13 -28.82
C LEU A 251 13.10 -10.44 -29.46
N LYS A 252 14.41 -10.58 -29.70
CA LYS A 252 15.00 -11.80 -30.23
C LYS A 252 15.32 -12.78 -29.09
N VAL A 253 14.59 -13.89 -29.06
CA VAL A 253 14.71 -14.94 -28.04
C VAL A 253 15.50 -16.12 -28.58
N ARG A 254 16.35 -16.70 -27.72
CA ARG A 254 17.07 -17.95 -27.98
C ARG A 254 16.80 -18.93 -26.84
N LEU A 255 16.27 -20.10 -27.16
CA LEU A 255 16.21 -21.23 -26.23
C LEU A 255 17.63 -21.75 -25.96
N ARG A 256 17.99 -21.87 -24.68
CA ARG A 256 19.27 -22.48 -24.28
C ARG A 256 19.20 -24.01 -24.41
N PRO A 257 20.19 -24.65 -25.05
CA PRO A 257 20.16 -26.09 -25.27
C PRO A 257 20.04 -26.88 -23.96
N LYS A 258 19.18 -27.91 -23.95
CA LYS A 258 18.99 -28.85 -22.81
C LYS A 258 18.51 -28.17 -21.51
N THR A 259 17.85 -27.02 -21.62
CA THR A 259 17.23 -26.29 -20.51
C THR A 259 15.83 -25.82 -20.92
N TYR A 260 15.11 -25.21 -19.97
CA TYR A 260 13.84 -24.52 -20.20
C TYR A 260 14.01 -23.00 -20.23
N ASP A 261 15.24 -22.52 -20.45
CA ASP A 261 15.60 -21.11 -20.35
C ASP A 261 15.48 -20.41 -21.73
N TYR A 262 14.64 -19.40 -21.80
CA TYR A 262 14.45 -18.54 -22.97
C TYR A 262 15.22 -17.24 -22.76
N GLN A 263 16.36 -17.11 -23.44
CA GLN A 263 17.28 -15.99 -23.24
C GLN A 263 17.07 -14.88 -24.28
N VAL A 264 17.03 -13.63 -23.81
CA VAL A 264 17.15 -12.43 -24.64
C VAL A 264 18.48 -11.76 -24.33
N SER A 265 19.34 -11.62 -25.35
CA SER A 265 20.68 -11.03 -25.19
C SER A 265 20.61 -9.51 -25.34
N SER A 266 20.20 -8.83 -24.27
CA SER A 266 20.13 -7.37 -24.22
C SER A 266 20.65 -6.83 -22.89
N LEU A 267 21.71 -6.02 -22.97
CA LEU A 267 22.23 -5.28 -21.81
C LEU A 267 21.19 -4.29 -21.27
N PHE A 268 20.47 -3.62 -22.17
CA PHE A 268 19.43 -2.67 -21.78
C PHE A 268 18.35 -3.34 -20.93
N TRP A 269 17.75 -4.44 -21.42
CA TRP A 269 16.69 -5.12 -20.66
C TRP A 269 17.20 -5.77 -19.39
N GLY A 270 18.41 -6.35 -19.40
CA GLY A 270 19.02 -6.90 -18.18
C GLY A 270 19.13 -5.85 -17.07
N LYS A 271 19.58 -4.64 -17.42
CA LYS A 271 19.67 -3.50 -16.48
C LYS A 271 18.30 -2.95 -16.08
N LEU A 272 17.37 -2.82 -17.03
CA LEU A 272 16.03 -2.33 -16.75
C LEU A 272 15.32 -3.24 -15.73
N PHE A 273 15.35 -4.54 -15.95
CA PHE A 273 14.77 -5.51 -15.01
C PHE A 273 15.46 -5.52 -13.66
N HIS A 274 16.79 -5.41 -13.63
CA HIS A 274 17.53 -5.29 -12.37
C HIS A 274 17.03 -4.09 -11.55
N SER A 275 16.94 -2.92 -12.20
CA SER A 275 16.52 -1.66 -11.60
C SER A 275 15.06 -1.67 -11.14
N LEU A 276 14.14 -2.24 -11.92
CA LEU A 276 12.72 -2.20 -11.62
C LEU A 276 12.23 -3.36 -10.75
N CYS A 277 12.71 -4.57 -11.04
CA CYS A 277 12.12 -5.81 -10.53
C CYS A 277 13.09 -6.66 -9.71
N GLY A 278 14.38 -6.31 -9.64
CA GLY A 278 15.40 -7.12 -8.99
C GLY A 278 15.97 -8.22 -9.89
N ARG A 279 17.09 -8.81 -9.46
CA ARG A 279 17.91 -9.75 -10.23
C ARG A 279 17.51 -11.20 -10.00
N ASP A 280 17.65 -11.63 -8.75
CA ASP A 280 17.43 -13.00 -8.27
C ASP A 280 16.08 -13.12 -7.55
N SER A 281 15.69 -14.36 -7.25
CA SER A 281 14.42 -14.72 -6.62
C SER A 281 14.14 -14.02 -5.29
N ARG A 282 15.17 -13.67 -4.51
CA ARG A 282 15.00 -13.01 -3.19
C ARG A 282 14.89 -11.50 -3.32
N SER A 283 15.51 -10.92 -4.34
CA SER A 283 15.43 -9.48 -4.66
C SER A 283 14.20 -9.08 -5.49
N LYS A 284 13.41 -10.06 -5.97
CA LYS A 284 12.24 -9.82 -6.81
C LYS A 284 11.23 -8.87 -6.17
N ARG A 285 10.61 -8.02 -6.99
CA ARG A 285 9.52 -7.11 -6.63
C ARG A 285 8.69 -6.77 -7.87
N LEU A 286 7.48 -6.26 -7.67
CA LEU A 286 6.74 -5.65 -8.79
C LEU A 286 7.49 -4.39 -9.27
N PRO A 287 7.45 -4.05 -10.57
CA PRO A 287 8.11 -2.85 -11.08
C PRO A 287 7.58 -1.60 -10.37
N ASP A 288 8.44 -0.66 -9.99
CA ASP A 288 8.07 0.47 -9.12
C ASP A 288 6.91 1.35 -9.61
N PHE A 289 6.64 1.36 -10.92
CA PHE A 289 5.53 2.08 -11.53
C PHE A 289 4.19 1.34 -11.39
N TRP A 290 4.16 0.10 -10.88
CA TRP A 290 2.93 -0.69 -10.74
C TRP A 290 1.80 0.04 -9.98
N PRO A 291 2.05 0.88 -8.95
CA PRO A 291 0.98 1.62 -8.28
C PRO A 291 0.25 2.60 -9.20
N ARG A 292 0.95 3.13 -10.23
CA ARG A 292 0.43 4.11 -11.19
C ARG A 292 -0.33 3.50 -12.38
N LEU A 293 -0.31 2.18 -12.52
CA LEU A 293 -1.04 1.50 -13.59
C LEU A 293 -2.55 1.67 -13.38
N SER A 294 -3.37 1.61 -14.43
CA SER A 294 -4.81 1.39 -14.26
C SER A 294 -5.08 -0.02 -13.72
N ASP A 295 -6.30 -0.28 -13.24
CA ASP A 295 -6.67 -1.63 -12.77
C ASP A 295 -6.55 -2.67 -13.90
N GLN A 296 -6.89 -2.28 -15.13
CA GLN A 296 -6.76 -3.15 -16.31
C GLN A 296 -5.29 -3.44 -16.63
N GLN A 297 -4.43 -2.42 -16.62
CA GLN A 297 -2.99 -2.60 -16.82
C GLN A 297 -2.35 -3.48 -15.74
N LEU A 298 -2.69 -3.23 -14.47
CA LEU A 298 -2.21 -4.06 -13.37
C LEU A 298 -2.68 -5.51 -13.48
N ALA A 299 -3.92 -5.73 -13.96
CA ALA A 299 -4.44 -7.06 -14.22
C ALA A 299 -3.54 -7.82 -15.20
N HIS A 300 -3.19 -7.25 -16.37
CA HIS A 300 -2.30 -7.92 -17.33
C HIS A 300 -0.97 -8.38 -16.73
N LEU A 301 -0.35 -7.56 -15.88
CA LEU A 301 0.87 -7.91 -15.16
C LEU A 301 0.64 -9.09 -14.21
N LEU A 302 -0.41 -9.00 -13.37
CA LEU A 302 -0.73 -10.02 -12.38
C LEU A 302 -1.15 -11.35 -13.02
N SER A 303 -1.96 -11.33 -14.09
CA SER A 303 -2.38 -12.54 -14.80
C SER A 303 -1.19 -13.29 -15.36
N ALA A 304 -0.20 -12.57 -15.93
CA ALA A 304 1.04 -13.15 -16.42
C ALA A 304 1.89 -13.75 -15.28
N TYR A 305 2.01 -13.05 -14.15
CA TYR A 305 2.71 -13.54 -12.96
C TYR A 305 2.05 -14.82 -12.40
N PHE A 306 0.74 -14.79 -12.15
CA PHE A 306 -0.01 -15.93 -11.62
C PHE A 306 -0.12 -17.09 -12.62
N SER A 307 -0.03 -16.83 -13.93
CA SER A 307 0.09 -17.88 -14.93
C SER A 307 1.40 -18.65 -14.83
N CYS A 308 2.47 -18.06 -14.33
CA CYS A 308 3.76 -18.75 -14.21
C CYS A 308 3.92 -19.38 -12.82
N ASP A 309 3.98 -18.54 -11.78
CA ASP A 309 4.31 -18.94 -10.41
C ASP A 309 3.07 -19.28 -9.56
N GLY A 310 1.88 -18.98 -10.09
CA GLY A 310 0.60 -19.18 -9.42
C GLY A 310 -0.24 -20.32 -10.00
N GLY A 311 -1.34 -20.64 -9.33
CA GLY A 311 -2.32 -21.57 -9.85
C GLY A 311 -3.41 -21.93 -8.86
N VAL A 312 -4.31 -22.80 -9.29
CA VAL A 312 -5.36 -23.36 -8.44
C VAL A 312 -4.81 -24.54 -7.67
N ASP A 313 -4.76 -24.42 -6.34
CA ASP A 313 -4.33 -25.46 -5.38
C ASP A 313 -5.51 -25.79 -4.45
N GLY A 314 -6.11 -26.96 -4.64
CA GLY A 314 -7.36 -27.33 -3.96
C GLY A 314 -8.51 -26.39 -4.35
N ASP A 315 -9.06 -25.69 -3.35
CA ASP A 315 -10.13 -24.69 -3.53
C ASP A 315 -9.62 -23.25 -3.34
N GLU A 316 -8.31 -23.03 -3.56
CA GLU A 316 -7.65 -21.72 -3.43
C GLU A 316 -6.84 -21.39 -4.69
N VAL A 317 -6.58 -20.09 -4.92
CA VAL A 317 -5.50 -19.65 -5.82
C VAL A 317 -4.26 -19.38 -4.96
N SER A 318 -3.10 -19.87 -5.36
CA SER A 318 -1.87 -19.70 -4.59
C SER A 318 -0.64 -19.48 -5.45
N CYS A 319 0.37 -18.82 -4.90
CA CYS A 319 1.73 -18.72 -5.44
C CYS A 319 2.76 -18.76 -4.29
N VAL A 320 4.04 -18.95 -4.61
CA VAL A 320 5.12 -19.05 -3.62
C VAL A 320 6.34 -18.27 -4.08
N THR A 321 6.77 -17.30 -3.28
CA THR A 321 7.95 -16.49 -3.60
C THR A 321 9.03 -16.58 -2.52
N ALA A 322 10.30 -16.46 -2.93
CA ALA A 322 11.44 -16.31 -2.02
C ALA A 322 11.67 -14.86 -1.56
N SER A 323 10.94 -13.90 -2.13
CA SER A 323 11.07 -12.47 -1.82
C SER A 323 9.95 -12.00 -0.89
N LYS A 324 10.31 -11.53 0.31
CA LYS A 324 9.38 -10.87 1.23
C LYS A 324 8.75 -9.62 0.58
N LYS A 325 9.54 -8.87 -0.20
CA LYS A 325 9.08 -7.65 -0.86
C LYS A 325 8.05 -7.97 -1.94
N LEU A 326 8.30 -8.97 -2.79
CA LEU A 326 7.31 -9.40 -3.78
C LEU A 326 6.02 -9.90 -3.12
N ALA A 327 6.13 -10.69 -2.04
CA ALA A 327 4.95 -11.13 -1.29
C ALA A 327 4.13 -9.93 -0.78
N SER A 328 4.80 -8.90 -0.26
CA SER A 328 4.13 -7.66 0.15
C SER A 328 3.49 -6.93 -1.02
N ASP A 329 4.21 -6.74 -2.13
CA ASP A 329 3.70 -6.05 -3.31
C ASP A 329 2.47 -6.74 -3.89
N LEU A 330 2.47 -8.07 -3.94
CA LEU A 330 1.31 -8.86 -4.37
C LEU A 330 0.13 -8.70 -3.42
N MET A 331 0.35 -8.61 -2.10
CA MET A 331 -0.73 -8.34 -1.15
C MET A 331 -1.36 -6.97 -1.38
N TYR A 332 -0.55 -5.93 -1.63
CA TYR A 332 -1.03 -4.58 -1.95
C TYR A 332 -1.73 -4.54 -3.31
N ALA A 333 -1.16 -5.17 -4.34
CA ALA A 333 -1.72 -5.22 -5.68
C ALA A 333 -3.07 -5.96 -5.70
N LEU A 334 -3.20 -7.09 -4.98
CA LEU A 334 -4.46 -7.81 -4.85
C LEU A 334 -5.50 -7.01 -4.03
N LEU A 335 -5.06 -6.32 -2.98
CA LEU A 335 -5.93 -5.45 -2.19
C LEU A 335 -6.54 -4.32 -3.02
N ARG A 336 -5.85 -3.82 -4.04
CA ARG A 336 -6.42 -2.87 -5.02
C ARG A 336 -7.67 -3.40 -5.73
N PHE A 337 -7.73 -4.71 -6.00
CA PHE A 337 -8.91 -5.38 -6.56
C PHE A 337 -9.94 -5.81 -5.49
N GLY A 338 -9.77 -5.39 -4.23
CA GLY A 338 -10.61 -5.81 -3.12
C GLY A 338 -10.33 -7.25 -2.64
N ILE A 339 -9.16 -7.80 -2.96
CA ILE A 339 -8.79 -9.18 -2.63
C ILE A 339 -7.83 -9.19 -1.43
N ILE A 340 -8.32 -9.65 -0.27
CA ILE A 340 -7.48 -9.80 0.93
C ILE A 340 -6.80 -11.17 0.91
N ALA A 341 -5.60 -11.22 0.35
CA ALA A 341 -4.76 -12.42 0.36
C ALA A 341 -4.17 -12.71 1.74
N ARG A 342 -3.92 -14.00 2.00
CA ARG A 342 -3.17 -14.47 3.17
C ARG A 342 -1.77 -14.90 2.77
N VAL A 343 -0.78 -14.54 3.57
CA VAL A 343 0.60 -14.98 3.41
C VAL A 343 1.05 -15.80 4.60
N ARG A 344 1.75 -16.90 4.35
CA ARG A 344 2.40 -17.72 5.39
C ARG A 344 3.84 -18.01 5.01
N LYS A 345 4.72 -17.95 6.01
CA LYS A 345 6.09 -18.43 5.88
C LYS A 345 6.10 -19.96 5.77
N ARG A 346 6.87 -20.49 4.83
CA ARG A 346 7.12 -21.92 4.62
C ARG A 346 8.62 -22.16 4.56
N TYR A 347 9.06 -23.26 5.17
CA TYR A 347 10.44 -23.72 5.10
C TYR A 347 10.53 -24.86 4.09
N ILE A 348 11.14 -24.61 2.95
CA ILE A 348 11.25 -25.58 1.85
C ILE A 348 12.65 -26.16 1.88
N LYS A 349 12.74 -27.50 1.91
CA LYS A 349 14.02 -28.23 1.78
C LYS A 349 14.44 -28.21 0.32
N LEU A 350 15.66 -27.78 0.04
CA LEU A 350 16.18 -27.80 -1.32
C LEU A 350 16.49 -29.25 -1.75
N PRO A 351 16.22 -29.62 -3.01
CA PRO A 351 16.60 -30.93 -3.53
C PRO A 351 18.09 -31.20 -3.34
N GLY A 352 18.44 -32.34 -2.71
CA GLY A 352 19.83 -32.74 -2.49
C GLY A 352 20.61 -31.93 -1.45
N LYS A 353 19.96 -31.03 -0.67
CA LYS A 353 20.60 -30.28 0.42
C LYS A 353 19.79 -30.41 1.72
N ASP A 354 20.47 -30.49 2.86
CA ASP A 354 19.83 -30.46 4.19
C ASP A 354 19.47 -29.04 4.67
N ILE A 355 19.64 -28.05 3.79
CA ILE A 355 19.31 -26.65 4.07
C ILE A 355 17.83 -26.42 3.76
N ARG A 356 17.12 -25.81 4.71
CA ARG A 356 15.76 -25.32 4.53
C ARG A 356 15.78 -23.81 4.35
N ASN A 357 15.19 -23.34 3.25
CA ASN A 357 15.06 -21.93 2.95
C ASN A 357 13.66 -21.42 3.29
N GLU A 358 13.58 -20.18 3.74
CA GLU A 358 12.32 -19.49 3.98
C GLU A 358 11.73 -18.95 2.65
N TYR A 359 10.44 -19.23 2.46
CA TYR A 359 9.59 -18.77 1.37
C TYR A 359 8.26 -18.23 1.91
N TRP A 360 7.60 -17.39 1.12
CA TRP A 360 6.29 -16.82 1.41
C TRP A 360 5.26 -17.45 0.48
N SER A 361 4.32 -18.20 1.04
CA SER A 361 3.19 -18.77 0.32
C SER A 361 1.99 -17.84 0.45
N LEU A 362 1.56 -17.27 -0.68
CA LEU A 362 0.39 -16.42 -0.78
C LEU A 362 -0.80 -17.27 -1.21
N LYS A 363 -1.95 -17.06 -0.58
CA LYS A 363 -3.21 -17.79 -0.81
C LYS A 363 -4.39 -16.82 -0.89
N ILE A 364 -5.20 -17.01 -1.92
CA ILE A 364 -6.49 -16.36 -2.15
C ILE A 364 -7.55 -17.43 -1.95
N SER A 365 -8.39 -17.25 -0.93
CA SER A 365 -9.39 -18.23 -0.53
C SER A 365 -10.69 -17.54 -0.16
N GLY A 366 -11.82 -18.20 -0.38
CA GLY A 366 -13.14 -17.62 -0.13
C GLY A 366 -13.79 -17.16 -1.43
N GLN A 367 -15.10 -17.41 -1.53
CA GLN A 367 -15.82 -17.31 -2.79
C GLN A 367 -15.93 -15.89 -3.35
N SER A 368 -16.02 -14.87 -2.49
CA SER A 368 -15.99 -13.46 -2.93
C SER A 368 -14.65 -13.12 -3.60
N PHE A 369 -13.54 -13.49 -2.98
CA PHE A 369 -12.20 -13.21 -3.49
C PHE A 369 -11.85 -14.02 -4.74
N LEU A 370 -12.29 -15.29 -4.83
CA LEU A 370 -12.09 -16.11 -6.03
C LEU A 370 -12.89 -15.58 -7.22
N LYS A 371 -14.11 -15.06 -6.99
CA LYS A 371 -14.90 -14.37 -8.02
C LYS A 371 -14.20 -13.11 -8.51
N LEU A 372 -13.76 -12.25 -7.58
CA LEU A 372 -12.99 -11.06 -7.93
C LEU A 372 -11.72 -11.40 -8.70
N PHE A 373 -10.96 -12.40 -8.26
CA PHE A 373 -9.76 -12.85 -8.98
C PHE A 373 -10.11 -13.30 -10.40
N ARG A 374 -11.14 -14.15 -10.57
CA ARG A 374 -11.60 -14.61 -11.89
C ARG A 374 -12.04 -13.48 -12.81
N GLU A 375 -12.80 -12.52 -12.28
CA GLU A 375 -13.42 -11.45 -13.06
C GLU A 375 -12.44 -10.32 -13.40
N LYS A 376 -11.46 -10.05 -12.52
CA LYS A 376 -10.59 -8.88 -12.63
C LYS A 376 -9.15 -9.19 -13.03
N ILE A 377 -8.67 -10.41 -12.78
CA ILE A 377 -7.27 -10.79 -13.00
C ILE A 377 -7.23 -12.04 -13.90
N GLY A 378 -7.71 -13.18 -13.40
CA GLY A 378 -7.67 -14.45 -14.09
C GLY A 378 -6.25 -14.94 -14.38
N PHE A 379 -6.13 -15.86 -15.32
CA PHE A 379 -4.87 -16.34 -15.85
C PHE A 379 -4.80 -16.06 -17.35
N VAL A 380 -3.59 -15.89 -17.86
CA VAL A 380 -3.33 -15.93 -19.32
C VAL A 380 -3.61 -17.33 -19.88
N ILE A 381 -3.35 -18.37 -19.09
CA ILE A 381 -3.50 -19.78 -19.49
C ILE A 381 -4.94 -20.25 -19.30
N GLU A 382 -5.56 -20.73 -20.39
CA GLU A 382 -6.97 -21.15 -20.38
C GLU A 382 -7.22 -22.32 -19.43
N LYS A 383 -6.33 -23.33 -19.44
CA LYS A 383 -6.43 -24.47 -18.52
C LYS A 383 -6.47 -24.07 -17.03
N LYS A 384 -5.81 -22.97 -16.65
CA LYS A 384 -5.86 -22.46 -15.26
C LYS A 384 -7.18 -21.72 -15.01
N ASN A 385 -7.72 -20.99 -15.99
CA ASN A 385 -9.05 -20.39 -15.93
C ASN A 385 -10.16 -21.43 -15.78
N GLU A 386 -10.09 -22.53 -16.53
CA GLU A 386 -11.03 -23.65 -16.40
C GLU A 386 -11.02 -24.23 -14.99
N ARG A 387 -9.82 -24.50 -14.44
CA ARG A 387 -9.69 -24.97 -13.05
C ARG A 387 -10.24 -23.99 -12.04
N LEU A 388 -10.04 -22.69 -12.25
CA LEU A 388 -10.59 -21.64 -11.40
C LEU A 388 -12.11 -21.62 -11.46
N ALA A 389 -12.69 -21.77 -12.66
CA ALA A 389 -14.12 -21.84 -12.85
C ALA A 389 -14.77 -23.01 -12.10
N LEU A 390 -14.07 -24.16 -11.99
CA LEU A 390 -14.56 -25.33 -11.24
C LEU A 390 -14.64 -25.11 -9.72
N ILE A 391 -13.82 -24.21 -9.16
CA ILE A 391 -13.81 -23.96 -7.70
C ILE A 391 -14.66 -22.75 -7.30
N VAL A 392 -14.96 -21.86 -8.24
CA VAL A 392 -15.89 -20.73 -8.05
C VAL A 392 -17.33 -21.26 -8.00
N GLY A 393 -18.09 -20.84 -6.99
CA GLY A 393 -19.48 -21.26 -6.75
C GLY A 393 -19.64 -22.44 -5.77
N LYS A 394 -18.55 -23.09 -5.35
CA LYS A 394 -18.60 -24.15 -4.33
C LYS A 394 -18.99 -23.60 -2.94
N LYS A 395 -19.67 -24.41 -2.13
CA LYS A 395 -19.90 -24.11 -0.71
C LYS A 395 -18.56 -24.14 0.03
N TYR A 396 -18.20 -23.03 0.68
CA TYR A 396 -16.90 -22.85 1.33
C TYR A 396 -17.03 -22.31 2.75
N ASN A 397 -15.97 -22.43 3.54
CA ASN A 397 -15.88 -21.87 4.87
C ASN A 397 -15.84 -20.32 4.83
N THR A 398 -16.87 -19.67 5.37
CA THR A 398 -17.04 -18.22 5.36
C THR A 398 -16.19 -17.46 6.39
N ASN A 399 -15.35 -18.16 7.17
CA ASN A 399 -14.58 -17.58 8.29
C ASN A 399 -13.36 -16.74 7.85
N VAL A 400 -13.39 -16.09 6.69
CA VAL A 400 -12.26 -15.30 6.16
C VAL A 400 -12.46 -13.80 6.35
N ASP A 401 -13.68 -13.33 6.13
CA ASP A 401 -14.09 -11.92 6.27
C ASP A 401 -15.30 -11.85 7.20
N VAL A 402 -15.02 -11.65 8.49
CA VAL A 402 -15.99 -11.71 9.58
C VAL A 402 -15.97 -10.43 10.41
N ILE A 403 -17.05 -10.16 11.13
CA ILE A 403 -17.15 -9.06 12.08
C ILE A 403 -17.02 -9.61 13.51
N PRO A 404 -15.87 -9.44 14.18
CA PRO A 404 -15.60 -10.07 15.46
C PRO A 404 -16.27 -9.31 16.63
N GLY A 405 -16.52 -10.03 17.74
CA GLY A 405 -16.93 -9.42 19.01
C GLY A 405 -18.34 -8.82 19.09
N ILE A 406 -19.19 -8.96 18.07
CA ILE A 406 -20.52 -8.34 18.03
C ILE A 406 -21.66 -9.20 18.61
N GLY A 407 -21.38 -10.43 19.06
CA GLY A 407 -22.40 -11.39 19.46
C GLY A 407 -23.29 -10.95 20.63
N SER A 408 -22.67 -10.45 21.69
CA SER A 408 -23.37 -9.90 22.87
C SER A 408 -24.25 -8.70 22.50
N TRP A 409 -23.73 -7.82 21.64
CA TRP A 409 -24.44 -6.66 21.13
C TRP A 409 -25.68 -7.05 20.32
N ILE A 410 -25.57 -8.01 19.40
CA ILE A 410 -26.73 -8.52 18.65
C ILE A 410 -27.79 -9.12 19.57
N LYS A 411 -27.36 -9.89 20.58
CA LYS A 411 -28.27 -10.49 21.56
C LYS A 411 -29.04 -9.44 22.34
N ASP A 412 -28.35 -8.43 22.87
CA ASP A 412 -28.94 -7.33 23.63
C ASP A 412 -29.94 -6.53 22.79
N LEU A 413 -29.52 -6.12 21.58
CA LEU A 413 -30.38 -5.39 20.65
C LEU A 413 -31.63 -6.20 20.27
N ARG A 414 -31.48 -7.49 19.98
CA ARG A 414 -32.61 -8.38 19.67
C ARG A 414 -33.60 -8.45 20.84
N LEU A 415 -33.11 -8.57 22.08
CA LEU A 415 -33.94 -8.63 23.28
C LEU A 415 -34.66 -7.29 23.54
N LYS A 416 -33.98 -6.14 23.35
CA LYS A 416 -34.59 -4.80 23.42
C LYS A 416 -35.71 -4.57 22.40
N LEU A 417 -35.69 -5.32 21.30
CA LEU A 417 -36.71 -5.33 20.26
C LEU A 417 -37.77 -6.43 20.44
N SER A 418 -37.70 -7.19 21.54
CA SER A 418 -38.63 -8.30 21.83
C SER A 418 -38.69 -9.36 20.72
N LEU A 419 -37.60 -9.52 19.96
CA LEU A 419 -37.49 -10.52 18.90
C LEU A 419 -36.98 -11.84 19.48
N SER A 420 -37.59 -12.98 19.13
CA SER A 420 -36.95 -14.26 19.39
C SER A 420 -35.81 -14.52 18.41
N GLN A 421 -34.90 -15.45 18.74
CA GLN A 421 -33.86 -15.87 17.78
C GLN A 421 -34.47 -16.45 16.49
N ARG A 422 -35.65 -17.08 16.59
CA ARG A 422 -36.37 -17.64 15.45
C ARG A 422 -36.90 -16.53 14.55
N ASP A 423 -37.50 -15.49 15.12
CA ASP A 423 -38.02 -14.34 14.36
C ASP A 423 -36.89 -13.63 13.59
N LEU A 424 -35.75 -13.40 14.25
CA LEU A 424 -34.59 -12.78 13.61
C LEU A 424 -34.05 -13.66 12.47
N ALA A 425 -33.93 -14.97 12.71
CA ALA A 425 -33.44 -15.93 11.73
C ALA A 425 -34.34 -16.02 10.49
N GLU A 426 -35.66 -16.16 10.68
CA GLU A 426 -36.64 -16.23 9.58
C GLU A 426 -36.64 -14.95 8.74
N ARG A 427 -36.59 -13.77 9.39
CA ARG A 427 -36.55 -12.47 8.69
C ARG A 427 -35.22 -12.20 7.98
N ALA A 428 -34.12 -12.71 8.51
CA ALA A 428 -32.79 -12.58 7.92
C ALA A 428 -32.48 -13.68 6.89
N GLY A 429 -33.37 -14.67 6.72
CA GLY A 429 -33.14 -15.80 5.80
C GLY A 429 -31.94 -16.66 6.17
N ILE A 430 -31.66 -16.81 7.47
CA ILE A 430 -30.56 -17.64 7.99
C ILE A 430 -31.08 -18.67 9.00
N GLU A 431 -30.28 -19.67 9.33
CA GLU A 431 -30.68 -20.66 10.33
C GLU A 431 -30.68 -20.09 11.75
N ARG A 432 -31.67 -20.47 12.57
CA ARG A 432 -31.73 -20.08 14.00
C ARG A 432 -30.52 -20.57 14.80
N SER A 433 -30.00 -21.75 14.47
CA SER A 433 -28.77 -22.30 15.05
C SER A 433 -27.59 -21.33 14.86
N TYR A 434 -27.51 -20.67 13.70
CA TYR A 434 -26.45 -19.74 13.37
C TYR A 434 -26.57 -18.42 14.14
N VAL A 435 -27.79 -17.88 14.30
CA VAL A 435 -28.05 -16.75 15.22
C VAL A 435 -27.58 -17.09 16.64
N SER A 436 -27.91 -18.29 17.13
CA SER A 436 -27.47 -18.74 18.45
C SER A 436 -25.94 -18.84 18.58
N MET A 437 -25.24 -19.31 17.54
CA MET A 437 -23.77 -19.36 17.53
C MET A 437 -23.14 -17.97 17.54
N ILE A 438 -23.77 -17.00 16.87
CA ILE A 438 -23.34 -15.59 16.88
C ILE A 438 -23.49 -14.99 18.27
N GLU A 439 -24.69 -15.10 18.86
CA GLU A 439 -25.00 -14.51 20.17
C GLU A 439 -24.19 -15.09 21.33
N THR A 440 -23.74 -16.34 21.20
CA THR A 440 -22.88 -17.01 22.20
C THR A 440 -21.40 -16.76 21.97
N GLY A 441 -21.02 -16.08 20.87
CA GLY A 441 -19.63 -15.87 20.49
C GLY A 441 -18.94 -17.11 19.91
N ALA A 442 -19.66 -18.23 19.75
CA ALA A 442 -19.11 -19.44 19.14
C ALA A 442 -18.71 -19.23 17.67
N ARG A 443 -19.32 -18.25 16.99
CA ARG A 443 -18.97 -17.86 15.62
C ARG A 443 -19.17 -16.37 15.38
N SER A 444 -18.21 -15.74 14.73
CA SER A 444 -18.40 -14.39 14.19
C SER A 444 -19.17 -14.46 12.86
N PRO A 445 -20.16 -13.57 12.61
CA PRO A 445 -20.84 -13.54 11.33
C PRO A 445 -19.89 -13.06 10.24
N SER A 446 -20.06 -13.59 9.02
CA SER A 446 -19.43 -13.00 7.85
C SER A 446 -19.95 -11.58 7.61
N ARG A 447 -19.18 -10.76 6.91
CA ARG A 447 -19.59 -9.39 6.54
C ARG A 447 -20.99 -9.35 5.90
N SER A 448 -21.26 -10.26 4.97
CA SER A 448 -22.55 -10.38 4.29
C SER A 448 -23.70 -10.68 5.26
N VAL A 449 -23.51 -11.63 6.18
CA VAL A 449 -24.52 -12.01 7.17
C VAL A 449 -24.74 -10.88 8.16
N PHE A 450 -23.68 -10.20 8.58
CA PHE A 450 -23.81 -9.04 9.46
C PHE A 450 -24.63 -7.93 8.79
N GLY A 451 -24.39 -7.62 7.52
CA GLY A 451 -25.19 -6.67 6.75
C GLY A 451 -26.68 -7.05 6.66
N VAL A 452 -26.98 -8.34 6.43
CA VAL A 452 -28.36 -8.83 6.42
C VAL A 452 -29.02 -8.66 7.80
N LEU A 453 -28.33 -9.04 8.88
CA LEU A 453 -28.82 -8.88 10.25
C LEU A 453 -29.10 -7.41 10.57
N LEU A 454 -28.19 -6.50 10.22
CA LEU A 454 -28.38 -5.05 10.42
C LEU A 454 -29.61 -4.55 9.66
N ASN A 455 -29.77 -4.89 8.39
CA ASN A 455 -30.93 -4.48 7.59
C ASN A 455 -32.25 -5.00 8.17
N THR A 456 -32.29 -6.25 8.63
CA THR A 456 -33.45 -6.82 9.32
C THR A 456 -33.77 -6.05 10.60
N LEU A 457 -32.77 -5.77 11.43
CA LEU A 457 -32.94 -5.04 12.70
C LEU A 457 -33.36 -3.59 12.46
N LYS A 458 -32.77 -2.89 11.49
CA LYS A 458 -33.16 -1.53 11.09
C LYS A 458 -34.62 -1.45 10.66
N THR A 459 -35.01 -2.34 9.75
CA THR A 459 -36.40 -2.42 9.26
C THR A 459 -37.38 -2.61 10.42
N PHE A 460 -37.01 -3.46 11.38
CA PHE A 460 -37.82 -3.68 12.58
C PHE A 460 -37.87 -2.43 13.49
N CYS A 461 -36.74 -1.76 13.73
CA CYS A 461 -36.71 -0.51 14.49
C CYS A 461 -37.59 0.57 13.87
N SER A 462 -37.51 0.76 12.55
CA SER A 462 -38.31 1.75 11.82
C SER A 462 -39.81 1.45 11.92
N ASN A 463 -40.21 0.19 11.75
CA ASN A 463 -41.62 -0.21 11.85
C ASN A 463 -42.21 -0.08 13.27
N ASN A 464 -41.35 -0.05 14.30
CA ASN A 464 -41.75 0.05 15.69
C ASN A 464 -41.36 1.40 16.34
N TYR A 465 -41.03 2.42 15.52
CA TYR A 465 -40.69 3.78 15.95
C TYR A 465 -39.57 3.87 17.03
N ARG A 466 -38.60 2.95 17.00
CA ARG A 466 -37.46 2.89 17.93
C ARG A 466 -36.23 3.65 17.41
N GLN A 467 -36.33 4.98 17.34
CA GLN A 467 -35.26 5.84 16.82
C GLN A 467 -33.99 5.82 17.69
N ASP A 468 -34.14 5.57 18.99
CA ASP A 468 -33.04 5.39 19.95
C ASP A 468 -32.08 4.27 19.52
N LEU A 469 -32.65 3.12 19.11
CA LEU A 469 -31.88 1.95 18.71
C LEU A 469 -31.37 2.04 17.27
N LEU A 470 -32.03 2.83 16.41
CA LEU A 470 -31.60 3.00 15.02
C LEU A 470 -30.20 3.61 14.95
N LYS A 471 -29.93 4.66 15.74
CA LYS A 471 -28.62 5.30 15.82
C LYS A 471 -27.53 4.36 16.33
N GLU A 472 -27.87 3.47 17.27
CA GLU A 472 -26.95 2.44 17.77
C GLU A 472 -26.55 1.46 16.66
N ILE A 473 -27.52 1.06 15.83
CA ILE A 473 -27.31 0.16 14.69
C ILE A 473 -26.47 0.85 13.61
N GLU A 474 -26.75 2.10 13.27
CA GLU A 474 -25.98 2.90 12.30
C GLU A 474 -24.51 3.04 12.73
N ASN A 475 -24.26 3.30 14.01
CA ASN A 475 -22.90 3.34 14.54
C ASN A 475 -22.18 2.00 14.37
N LYS A 476 -22.86 0.87 14.57
CA LYS A 476 -22.26 -0.48 14.42
C LYS A 476 -22.14 -0.92 12.97
N GLU A 477 -22.98 -0.43 12.08
CA GLU A 477 -22.88 -0.66 10.64
C GLU A 477 -21.56 -0.16 10.06
N THR A 478 -20.97 0.90 10.63
CA THR A 478 -19.66 1.42 10.22
C THR A 478 -18.55 0.35 10.26
N LEU A 479 -18.69 -0.73 11.05
CA LEU A 479 -17.75 -1.86 11.05
C LEU A 479 -17.68 -2.57 9.68
N LEU A 480 -18.68 -2.39 8.82
CA LEU A 480 -18.69 -2.92 7.46
C LEU A 480 -17.74 -2.17 6.50
N ASN A 481 -17.15 -1.04 6.91
CA ASN A 481 -16.28 -0.23 6.05
C ASN A 481 -14.81 -0.70 6.03
N LEU A 482 -14.40 -1.52 7.01
CA LEU A 482 -13.04 -2.08 7.12
C LEU A 482 -13.05 -3.60 7.26
N ALA A 483 -11.93 -4.21 6.93
CA ALA A 483 -11.62 -5.58 7.28
C ALA A 483 -10.91 -5.66 8.63
N TRP A 484 -11.27 -6.65 9.44
CA TRP A 484 -10.78 -6.80 10.82
C TRP A 484 -9.87 -8.02 10.90
N MET A 485 -8.56 -7.79 10.94
CA MET A 485 -7.55 -8.85 10.88
C MET A 485 -7.11 -9.27 12.29
N PRO A 486 -7.37 -10.51 12.72
CA PRO A 486 -6.97 -10.96 14.05
C PRO A 486 -5.46 -10.86 14.26
N VAL A 487 -5.03 -10.36 15.41
CA VAL A 487 -3.63 -10.38 15.83
C VAL A 487 -3.20 -11.83 16.08
N LYS A 488 -2.03 -12.18 15.54
CA LYS A 488 -1.41 -13.49 15.72
C LYS A 488 -0.31 -13.45 16.76
N SER A 489 0.60 -12.48 16.66
CA SER A 489 1.72 -12.33 17.58
C SER A 489 2.15 -10.87 17.72
N LEU A 490 2.71 -10.58 18.89
CA LEU A 490 3.47 -9.38 19.19
C LEU A 490 4.86 -9.85 19.60
N GLU A 491 5.87 -9.55 18.78
CA GLU A 491 7.24 -10.02 18.96
C GLU A 491 8.15 -8.84 19.26
N VAL A 492 9.00 -8.97 20.28
CA VAL A 492 10.04 -7.99 20.57
C VAL A 492 11.20 -8.24 19.61
N VAL A 493 11.65 -7.20 18.90
CA VAL A 493 12.75 -7.26 17.94
C VAL A 493 13.77 -6.17 18.25
N SER A 494 15.01 -6.37 17.80
CA SER A 494 16.07 -5.37 17.97
C SER A 494 15.75 -4.09 17.19
N GLY A 495 16.18 -2.97 17.77
CA GLY A 495 16.18 -1.67 17.12
C GLY A 495 16.95 -1.64 15.81
N GLU A 496 16.63 -0.64 15.00
CA GLU A 496 17.38 -0.28 13.80
C GLU A 496 18.23 0.97 14.09
N ASP A 497 18.84 1.61 13.08
CA ASP A 497 19.55 2.88 13.32
C ASP A 497 18.54 4.03 13.52
N TYR A 498 17.46 4.02 12.73
CA TYR A 498 16.42 5.04 12.75
C TYR A 498 15.03 4.43 12.68
N VAL A 499 14.08 5.12 13.30
CA VAL A 499 12.64 4.94 13.07
C VAL A 499 12.09 6.15 12.32
N TYR A 500 10.96 5.93 11.66
CA TYR A 500 10.41 6.82 10.65
C TYR A 500 8.93 6.98 10.88
N ASP A 501 8.43 8.21 10.72
CA ASP A 501 7.01 8.51 10.87
C ASP A 501 6.54 9.60 9.90
N PHE A 502 5.23 9.70 9.73
CA PHE A 502 4.58 10.79 8.99
C PHE A 502 3.58 11.47 9.90
N ALA A 503 3.50 12.80 9.99
CA ALA A 503 2.26 13.40 10.51
C ALA A 503 1.23 13.44 9.39
N VAL A 504 0.01 12.95 9.63
CA VAL A 504 -1.06 12.88 8.63
C VAL A 504 -2.24 13.72 9.08
N GLU A 505 -2.76 14.53 8.16
CA GLU A 505 -3.88 15.44 8.44
C GLU A 505 -5.08 14.71 9.07
N ASP A 506 -5.80 15.43 9.92
CA ASP A 506 -6.94 14.96 10.72
C ASP A 506 -6.60 13.83 11.70
N ASN A 507 -6.60 12.57 11.24
CA ASN A 507 -6.72 11.39 12.12
C ASN A 507 -5.39 10.76 12.52
N GLU A 508 -4.26 11.23 12.00
CA GLU A 508 -2.92 10.71 12.32
C GLU A 508 -2.78 9.18 12.12
N THR A 509 -3.58 8.61 11.22
CA THR A 509 -3.48 7.20 10.81
C THR A 509 -2.96 7.06 9.40
N PHE A 510 -2.23 5.98 9.14
CA PHE A 510 -1.75 5.65 7.80
C PHE A 510 -1.52 4.15 7.64
N LEU A 511 -1.55 3.69 6.40
CA LEU A 511 -1.34 2.31 6.02
C LEU A 511 0.16 2.01 5.91
N ALA A 512 0.66 1.06 6.70
CA ALA A 512 2.08 0.70 6.73
C ALA A 512 2.30 -0.81 6.85
N GLY A 513 3.57 -1.21 6.74
CA GLY A 513 4.02 -2.58 6.95
C GLY A 513 3.85 -3.53 5.75
N MET A 514 4.19 -4.79 5.95
CA MET A 514 4.03 -5.85 4.96
C MET A 514 2.54 -6.13 4.72
N GLY A 515 2.09 -5.96 3.48
CA GLY A 515 0.71 -6.20 3.06
C GLY A 515 -0.34 -5.21 3.60
N GLY A 516 0.12 -4.14 4.27
CA GLY A 516 -0.69 -3.02 4.73
C GLY A 516 -1.57 -3.31 5.95
N MET A 517 -1.35 -2.56 7.02
CA MET A 517 -2.28 -2.39 8.14
C MET A 517 -2.26 -0.94 8.62
N PHE A 518 -3.37 -0.45 9.18
CA PHE A 518 -3.37 0.91 9.71
C PHE A 518 -2.60 0.96 11.03
N VAL A 519 -1.70 1.94 11.11
CA VAL A 519 -0.97 2.34 12.32
C VAL A 519 -1.37 3.79 12.65
N HIS A 520 -1.10 4.23 13.88
CA HIS A 520 -1.41 5.58 14.33
C HIS A 520 -0.14 6.25 14.89
N ASN A 521 0.10 7.50 14.50
CA ASN A 521 1.24 8.27 14.99
C ASN A 521 1.10 8.55 16.47
N THR A 522 2.21 8.45 17.18
CA THR A 522 2.26 8.91 18.56
C THR A 522 2.89 10.30 18.60
N PHE A 523 2.08 11.31 18.30
CA PHE A 523 2.44 12.71 18.59
C PHE A 523 1.30 13.50 19.22
N THR A 524 0.46 12.84 20.01
CA THR A 524 -0.63 13.54 20.67
C THR A 524 -0.11 14.22 21.93
N ILE A 525 -0.43 15.51 22.10
CA ILE A 525 -0.34 16.24 23.37
C ILE A 525 -0.92 15.43 24.54
N ALA A 526 -1.84 14.48 24.29
CA ALA A 526 -2.29 13.50 25.27
C ALA A 526 -1.14 12.81 26.03
N ASN A 527 -0.08 12.34 25.38
CA ASN A 527 1.01 11.68 26.11
C ASN A 527 1.76 12.63 27.05
N VAL A 528 1.88 13.90 26.65
CA VAL A 528 2.46 14.94 27.51
C VAL A 528 1.55 15.20 28.72
N VAL A 529 0.24 15.30 28.49
CA VAL A 529 -0.78 15.45 29.55
C VAL A 529 -0.76 14.24 30.50
N GLU A 530 -0.70 13.02 29.95
CA GLU A 530 -0.60 11.77 30.70
C GLU A 530 0.67 11.76 31.56
N ARG A 531 1.83 12.10 31.00
CA ARG A 531 3.08 12.06 31.75
C ARG A 531 3.14 13.13 32.84
N LEU A 532 2.66 14.34 32.55
CA LEU A 532 2.71 15.45 33.49
C LEU A 532 1.63 15.37 34.58
N GLN A 533 0.53 14.67 34.33
CA GLN A 533 -0.62 14.57 35.25
C GLN A 533 -1.11 15.95 35.74
N LYS A 534 -1.12 16.94 34.85
CA LYS A 534 -1.54 18.32 35.14
C LYS A 534 -2.82 18.68 34.38
N PRO A 535 -3.74 19.48 34.97
CA PRO A 535 -4.78 20.15 34.21
C PRO A 535 -4.15 20.90 33.05
N THR A 536 -4.56 20.58 31.82
CA THR A 536 -3.92 21.09 30.61
C THR A 536 -4.95 21.77 29.73
N LEU A 537 -4.68 23.01 29.36
CA LEU A 537 -5.42 23.72 28.33
C LEU A 537 -4.78 23.41 26.97
N VAL A 538 -5.53 22.83 26.04
CA VAL A 538 -5.08 22.59 24.68
C VAL A 538 -5.77 23.57 23.75
N LEU A 539 -4.98 24.40 23.08
CA LEU A 539 -5.46 25.40 22.13
C LEU A 539 -5.36 24.84 20.71
N ALA A 540 -6.49 24.81 20.01
CA ALA A 540 -6.57 24.39 18.62
C ALA A 540 -7.04 25.55 17.74
N HIS A 541 -6.43 25.69 16.55
CA HIS A 541 -6.67 26.83 15.67
C HIS A 541 -8.04 26.80 14.96
N ASN A 542 -8.79 25.70 15.07
CA ASN A 542 -10.11 25.59 14.45
C ASN A 542 -11.06 24.72 15.28
N LYS A 543 -12.37 24.95 15.10
CA LYS A 543 -13.44 24.28 15.86
C LYS A 543 -13.54 22.77 15.61
N THR A 544 -13.16 22.30 14.42
CA THR A 544 -13.27 20.89 14.03
C THR A 544 -12.18 20.09 14.73
N LEU A 545 -10.93 20.56 14.66
CA LEU A 545 -9.79 19.99 15.36
C LEU A 545 -9.97 20.03 16.88
N ALA A 546 -10.51 21.12 17.43
CA ALA A 546 -10.83 21.20 18.85
C ALA A 546 -11.83 20.12 19.29
N ALA A 547 -12.87 19.88 18.47
CA ALA A 547 -13.85 18.84 18.75
C ALA A 547 -13.25 17.42 18.61
N GLN A 548 -12.39 17.22 17.61
CA GLN A 548 -11.71 15.95 17.39
C GLN A 548 -10.75 15.61 18.53
N LEU A 549 -9.84 16.53 18.89
CA LEU A 549 -8.92 16.37 20.02
C LEU A 549 -9.67 16.13 21.32
N CYS A 550 -10.81 16.80 21.54
CA CYS A 550 -11.64 16.53 22.71
C CYS A 550 -12.21 15.11 22.70
N SER A 551 -12.63 14.59 21.54
CA SER A 551 -13.13 13.22 21.42
C SER A 551 -12.00 12.22 21.69
N GLU A 552 -10.83 12.42 21.08
CA GLU A 552 -9.64 11.59 21.28
C GLU A 552 -9.18 11.62 22.74
N PHE A 553 -9.11 12.79 23.36
CA PHE A 553 -8.74 12.91 24.77
C PHE A 553 -9.77 12.29 25.72
N ARG A 554 -11.07 12.30 25.39
CA ARG A 554 -12.08 11.57 26.18
C ARG A 554 -11.88 10.07 26.12
N GLU A 555 -11.53 9.55 24.95
CA GLU A 555 -11.20 8.13 24.78
C GLU A 555 -9.89 7.77 25.49
N PHE A 556 -8.89 8.66 25.40
CA PHE A 556 -7.57 8.47 25.99
C PHE A 556 -7.56 8.64 27.52
N PHE A 557 -8.41 9.53 28.07
CA PHE A 557 -8.53 9.82 29.50
C PHE A 557 -9.96 9.57 30.01
N PRO A 558 -10.44 8.30 30.04
CA PRO A 558 -11.84 7.99 30.33
C PRO A 558 -12.28 8.35 31.75
N GLN A 559 -11.33 8.55 32.68
CA GLN A 559 -11.60 8.96 34.05
C GLN A 559 -11.44 10.47 34.30
N ASN A 560 -10.98 11.23 33.30
CA ASN A 560 -10.72 12.66 33.44
C ASN A 560 -11.85 13.48 32.81
N ALA A 561 -12.09 14.67 33.36
CA ALA A 561 -13.02 15.63 32.76
C ALA A 561 -12.36 16.27 31.54
N VAL A 562 -12.75 15.83 30.35
CA VAL A 562 -12.31 16.40 29.07
C VAL A 562 -13.47 17.16 28.42
N SER A 563 -13.27 18.46 28.25
CA SER A 563 -14.26 19.39 27.70
C SER A 563 -13.58 20.34 26.74
N TYR A 564 -14.31 20.77 25.71
CA TYR A 564 -13.88 21.83 24.82
C TYR A 564 -14.95 22.92 24.75
N PHE A 565 -14.52 24.14 24.48
CA PHE A 565 -15.40 25.24 24.13
C PHE A 565 -14.84 25.92 22.88
N VAL A 566 -15.72 26.45 22.05
CA VAL A 566 -15.33 27.24 20.87
C VAL A 566 -15.53 28.71 21.22
N SER A 567 -14.44 29.47 21.22
CA SER A 567 -14.51 30.92 21.34
C SER A 567 -14.92 31.53 20.00
N TYR A 568 -15.91 32.42 20.00
CA TYR A 568 -16.32 33.21 18.83
C TYR A 568 -15.61 34.58 18.76
N TYR A 569 -14.66 34.82 19.66
CA TYR A 569 -13.88 36.05 19.67
C TYR A 569 -12.63 35.91 18.81
N ASP A 570 -12.45 36.82 17.86
CA ASP A 570 -11.30 36.88 16.95
C ASP A 570 -9.96 37.18 17.66
N TYR A 571 -9.99 37.54 18.95
CA TYR A 571 -8.81 37.82 19.76
C TYR A 571 -8.94 37.19 21.14
N TYR A 572 -7.94 36.38 21.51
CA TYR A 572 -7.77 35.89 22.88
C TYR A 572 -7.04 36.96 23.70
N GLN A 573 -7.79 37.74 24.49
CA GLN A 573 -7.22 38.54 25.57
C GLN A 573 -7.38 37.77 26.89
N PRO A 574 -6.29 37.36 27.54
CA PRO A 574 -6.35 36.50 28.72
C PRO A 574 -7.00 37.19 29.94
N GLU A 575 -7.06 38.53 29.96
CA GLU A 575 -7.60 39.32 31.06
C GLU A 575 -8.33 40.55 30.50
N ALA A 576 -9.54 40.84 31.00
CA ALA A 576 -10.33 41.98 30.53
C ALA A 576 -10.50 43.01 31.66
N TYR A 577 -9.91 44.20 31.46
CA TYR A 577 -10.14 45.37 32.30
C TYR A 577 -11.15 46.30 31.61
N MET A 578 -12.25 46.62 32.29
CA MET A 578 -13.26 47.58 31.84
C MET A 578 -13.06 48.92 32.56
N PRO A 579 -12.53 49.97 31.89
CA PRO A 579 -12.22 51.24 32.54
C PRO A 579 -13.46 52.02 32.99
N SER A 580 -14.58 51.87 32.27
CA SER A 580 -15.82 52.59 32.55
C SER A 580 -16.47 52.16 33.87
N SER A 581 -16.23 50.92 34.29
CA SER A 581 -16.75 50.36 35.54
C SER A 581 -15.65 50.03 36.54
N ASP A 582 -14.39 50.41 36.24
CA ASP A 582 -13.19 50.05 37.00
C ASP A 582 -13.19 48.57 37.41
N THR A 583 -13.59 47.71 36.48
CA THR A 583 -13.82 46.28 36.75
C THR A 583 -12.74 45.47 36.07
N TYR A 584 -11.94 44.79 36.87
CA TYR A 584 -11.04 43.74 36.42
C TYR A 584 -11.77 42.40 36.47
N ILE A 585 -11.93 41.75 35.33
CA ILE A 585 -12.54 40.42 35.23
C ILE A 585 -11.41 39.41 35.14
N GLU A 586 -11.00 38.89 36.31
CA GLU A 586 -10.13 37.73 36.44
C GLU A 586 -10.93 36.47 36.13
N LYS A 587 -10.42 35.60 35.26
CA LYS A 587 -11.16 34.42 34.77
C LYS A 587 -10.56 33.10 35.22
#